data_AF-A0A2E9Y1I2-F1
#
_entry.id   AF-A0A2E9Y1I2-F1
#
_cell.length_a   1.000
_cell.length_b   1.000
_cell.length_c   1.000
_cell.angle_alpha   90.00
_cell.angle_beta   90.00
_cell.angle_gamma   90.00
#
_symmetry.space_group_name_H-M   'P 1'
#
loop_
_entity.id
_entity.type
_entity.pdbx_description
1 polymer ?
#
loop_
_entity_poly.entity_id
_entity_poly.type
_entity_poly.pdbx_seq_one_letter_code
_entity_poly.pdbx_strand_id
1 'polypeptide(L)'
;MFVINSFFVLFCVIYALMLNETSPRLSELAGQDVPVAAWCLDCGHHRVLAVGDLLRRMDSCTAAAAVARRLSCDRCGSRAIETRPHYAGLGVVAGHRWHED
;
A
#
# COMPACT_ATOMS: atom_id res chain seq x y z
N MET A 1 -1.64 31.53 17.58
CA MET A 1 -0.30 31.11 17.15
C MET A 1 -0.33 29.59 16.96
N PHE A 2 -0.83 29.09 15.82
CA PHE A 2 -1.03 27.66 15.55
C PHE A 2 0.15 27.10 14.74
N VAL A 3 1.27 26.83 15.43
CA VAL A 3 2.46 26.20 14.83
C VAL A 3 2.51 24.73 15.27
N ILE A 4 1.49 23.94 14.92
CA ILE A 4 1.47 22.48 15.18
C ILE A 4 1.13 21.69 13.89
N ASN A 5 0.69 22.38 12.82
CA ASN A 5 0.20 21.73 11.61
C ASN A 5 1.34 21.24 10.68
N SER A 6 2.44 21.98 10.57
CA SER A 6 3.48 21.65 9.58
C SER A 6 4.37 20.48 9.99
N PHE A 7 4.65 20.27 11.29
CA PHE A 7 5.54 19.18 11.73
C PHE A 7 4.90 17.80 11.62
N PHE A 8 3.61 17.67 11.94
CA PHE A 8 2.89 16.39 11.82
C PHE A 8 2.66 16.00 10.35
N VAL A 9 2.33 16.99 9.49
CA VAL A 9 2.23 16.75 8.04
C VAL A 9 3.60 16.40 7.46
N LEU A 10 4.67 17.09 7.87
CA LEU A 10 6.02 16.77 7.43
C LEU A 10 6.48 15.39 7.91
N PHE A 11 6.16 15.00 9.15
CA PHE A 11 6.44 13.66 9.66
C PHE A 11 5.63 12.60 8.92
N CYS A 12 4.34 12.81 8.65
CA CYS A 12 3.54 11.92 7.81
C CYS A 12 4.06 11.85 6.37
N VAL A 13 4.54 12.94 5.79
CA VAL A 13 5.11 12.97 4.44
C VAL A 13 6.47 12.27 4.41
N ILE A 14 7.33 12.48 5.40
CA ILE A 14 8.63 11.80 5.54
C ILE A 14 8.44 10.31 5.84
N TYR A 15 7.51 9.93 6.73
CA TYR A 15 7.21 8.54 7.04
C TYR A 15 6.55 7.84 5.83
N ALA A 16 5.65 8.54 5.14
CA ALA A 16 5.08 8.06 3.88
C ALA A 16 6.10 8.02 2.74
N LEU A 17 7.15 8.85 2.74
CA LEU A 17 8.29 8.82 1.81
C LEU A 17 9.25 7.67 2.14
N MET A 18 9.59 7.46 3.41
CA MET A 18 10.43 6.35 3.87
C MET A 18 9.77 4.99 3.61
N LEU A 19 8.45 4.88 3.76
CA LEU A 19 7.70 3.69 3.31
C LEU A 19 7.63 3.57 1.76
N ASN A 20 7.79 4.69 1.04
CA ASN A 20 7.75 4.73 -0.43
C ASN A 20 9.09 4.40 -1.08
N GLU A 21 10.21 4.66 -0.40
CA GLU A 21 11.56 4.54 -0.98
C GLU A 21 11.91 3.11 -1.39
N THR A 22 11.21 2.10 -0.86
CA THR A 22 11.40 0.68 -1.25
C THR A 22 10.20 0.06 -1.96
N SER A 23 9.09 0.79 -2.16
CA SER A 23 7.94 0.24 -2.86
C SER A 23 8.12 0.39 -4.37
N PRO A 24 8.05 -0.70 -5.16
CA PRO A 24 8.15 -0.62 -6.61
C PRO A 24 6.99 0.20 -7.20
N ARG A 25 7.27 0.82 -8.35
CA ARG A 25 6.31 1.60 -9.13
C ARG A 25 5.36 0.71 -9.90
N LEU A 26 4.18 1.22 -10.25
CA LEU A 26 3.21 0.47 -11.06
C LEU A 26 3.79 0.06 -12.42
N SER A 27 4.64 0.89 -13.06
CA SER A 27 5.31 0.51 -14.31
C SER A 27 6.26 -0.69 -14.14
N GLU A 28 7.00 -0.74 -13.04
CA GLU A 28 7.93 -1.83 -12.73
C GLU A 28 7.16 -3.13 -12.48
N LEU A 29 6.07 -3.06 -11.71
CA LEU A 29 5.19 -4.19 -11.47
C LEU A 29 4.51 -4.68 -12.76
N ALA A 30 4.11 -3.77 -13.65
CA ALA A 30 3.55 -4.13 -14.95
C ALA A 30 4.56 -4.87 -15.83
N GLY A 31 5.82 -4.43 -15.83
CA GLY A 31 6.90 -5.09 -16.55
C GLY A 31 7.20 -6.50 -16.05
N GLN A 32 6.82 -6.82 -14.80
CA GLN A 32 7.00 -8.12 -14.16
C GLN A 32 5.71 -8.96 -14.08
N ASP A 33 4.58 -8.43 -14.59
CA ASP A 33 3.24 -9.02 -14.42
C ASP A 33 2.87 -9.32 -12.96
N VAL A 34 3.31 -8.47 -12.03
CA VAL A 34 3.08 -8.62 -10.60
C VAL A 34 1.86 -7.80 -10.19
N PRO A 35 0.75 -8.41 -9.71
CA PRO A 35 -0.41 -7.66 -9.27
C PRO A 35 -0.16 -6.92 -7.94
N VAL A 36 -1.05 -5.99 -7.58
CA VAL A 36 -1.02 -5.32 -6.27
C VAL A 36 -2.07 -5.94 -5.38
N ALA A 37 -1.69 -6.41 -4.19
CA ALA A 37 -2.65 -6.87 -3.20
C ALA A 37 -3.00 -5.75 -2.22
N ALA A 38 -4.29 -5.60 -1.95
CA ALA A 38 -4.86 -4.64 -1.02
C ALA A 38 -5.50 -5.37 0.17
N TRP A 39 -5.19 -4.94 1.38
CA TRP A 39 -5.78 -5.45 2.63
C TRP A 39 -6.43 -4.31 3.42
N CYS A 40 -7.65 -4.55 3.89
CA CYS A 40 -8.28 -3.67 4.86
C CYS A 40 -7.80 -4.04 6.27
N LEU A 41 -7.21 -3.07 6.98
CA LEU A 41 -6.70 -3.25 8.33
C LEU A 41 -7.81 -3.35 9.39
N ASP A 42 -9.01 -2.87 9.09
CA ASP A 42 -10.14 -2.91 10.03
C ASP A 42 -10.96 -4.20 9.97
N CYS A 43 -11.21 -4.74 8.77
CA CYS A 43 -12.07 -5.92 8.60
C CYS A 43 -11.37 -7.14 8.00
N GLY A 44 -10.09 -7.03 7.64
CA GLY A 44 -9.31 -8.11 7.03
C GLY A 44 -9.71 -8.47 5.60
N HIS A 45 -10.67 -7.75 4.99
CA HIS A 45 -11.03 -7.97 3.59
C HIS A 45 -9.83 -7.72 2.68
N HIS A 46 -9.55 -8.67 1.78
CA HIS A 46 -8.41 -8.60 0.89
C HIS A 46 -8.85 -8.73 -0.56
N ARG A 47 -8.13 -8.05 -1.46
CA ARG A 47 -8.37 -8.12 -2.89
C ARG A 47 -7.06 -7.96 -3.66
N VAL A 48 -6.92 -8.75 -4.72
CA VAL A 48 -5.83 -8.60 -5.69
C VAL A 48 -6.31 -7.70 -6.82
N LEU A 49 -5.52 -6.68 -7.13
CA LEU A 49 -5.78 -5.67 -8.15
C LEU A 49 -4.79 -5.86 -9.30
N ALA A 50 -5.31 -5.99 -10.52
CA ALA A 50 -4.50 -6.07 -11.71
C ALA A 50 -3.79 -4.73 -11.96
N VAL A 51 -2.49 -4.76 -12.21
CA VAL A 51 -1.72 -3.51 -12.45
C VAL A 51 -2.19 -2.78 -13.70
N GLY A 52 -2.61 -3.50 -14.74
CA GLY A 52 -3.18 -2.87 -15.94
C GLY A 52 -4.39 -1.98 -15.64
N ASP A 53 -5.24 -2.39 -14.69
CA ASP A 53 -6.39 -1.58 -14.26
C ASP A 53 -5.96 -0.35 -13.46
N LEU A 54 -4.91 -0.49 -12.65
CA LEU A 54 -4.33 0.62 -11.89
C LEU A 54 -3.67 1.64 -12.81
N LEU A 55 -2.93 1.20 -13.82
CA LEU A 55 -2.30 2.07 -14.82
C LEU A 55 -3.31 2.85 -15.67
N ARG A 56 -4.54 2.32 -15.85
CA ARG A 56 -5.62 3.08 -16.51
C ARG A 56 -6.20 4.20 -15.63
N ARG A 57 -6.00 4.14 -14.31
CA ARG A 57 -6.59 5.07 -13.33
C ARG A 57 -5.56 5.99 -12.66
N MET A 58 -4.29 5.63 -12.72
CA MET A 58 -3.22 6.25 -11.94
C MET A 58 -1.95 6.38 -12.79
N ASP A 59 -1.10 7.33 -12.41
CA ASP A 59 0.20 7.53 -13.05
C ASP A 59 1.11 6.31 -12.86
N SER A 60 1.87 5.96 -13.90
CA SER A 60 2.78 4.82 -13.93
C SER A 60 3.93 4.92 -12.91
N CYS A 61 4.31 6.13 -12.52
CA CYS A 61 5.30 6.42 -11.48
C CYS A 61 4.73 6.27 -10.06
N THR A 62 3.43 6.01 -9.92
CA THR A 62 2.84 5.79 -8.59
C THR A 62 3.44 4.53 -7.97
N ALA A 63 3.90 4.62 -6.73
CA ALA A 63 4.35 3.46 -5.96
C ALA A 63 3.16 2.56 -5.58
N ALA A 64 3.38 1.25 -5.50
CA ALA A 64 2.35 0.29 -5.11
C ALA A 64 1.73 0.60 -3.73
N ALA A 65 2.54 1.00 -2.74
CA ALA A 65 2.07 1.44 -1.42
C ALA A 65 1.18 2.71 -1.48
N ALA A 66 1.42 3.59 -2.47
CA ALA A 66 0.65 4.81 -2.62
C ALA A 66 -0.77 4.58 -3.18
N VAL A 67 -1.05 3.40 -3.74
CA VAL A 67 -2.38 3.02 -4.26
C VAL A 67 -3.43 3.05 -3.15
N ALA A 68 -3.08 2.61 -1.93
CA ALA A 68 -3.93 2.64 -0.75
C ALA A 68 -4.66 3.97 -0.53
N ARG A 69 -4.00 5.11 -0.82
CA ARG A 69 -4.57 6.46 -0.61
C ARG A 69 -5.85 6.72 -1.44
N ARG A 70 -6.03 5.98 -2.54
CA ARG A 70 -7.17 6.09 -3.46
C ARG A 70 -8.19 4.97 -3.30
N LEU A 71 -8.04 4.10 -2.29
CA LEU A 71 -8.93 2.96 -2.06
C LEU A 71 -9.83 3.19 -0.83
N SER A 72 -11.01 2.59 -0.89
CA SER A 72 -11.87 2.35 0.26
C SER A 72 -12.32 0.89 0.22
N CYS A 73 -12.52 0.30 1.39
CA CYS A 73 -13.06 -1.05 1.50
C CYS A 73 -14.52 -1.05 1.05
N ASP A 74 -14.86 -1.90 0.08
CA ASP A 74 -16.24 -2.12 -0.37
C ASP A 74 -17.11 -2.83 0.67
N ARG A 75 -16.49 -3.53 1.62
CA ARG A 75 -17.19 -4.25 2.70
C ARG A 75 -17.54 -3.39 3.91
N CYS A 76 -16.60 -2.57 4.40
CA CYS A 76 -16.79 -1.77 5.62
C CYS A 76 -16.69 -0.25 5.40
N GLY A 77 -16.36 0.21 4.19
CA GLY A 77 -16.19 1.64 3.88
C GLY A 77 -14.88 2.27 4.38
N SER A 78 -14.06 1.54 5.14
CA SER A 78 -12.81 2.08 5.71
C SER A 78 -11.79 2.48 4.64
N ARG A 79 -10.98 3.49 4.97
CA ARG A 79 -9.80 3.93 4.20
C ARG A 79 -8.48 3.43 4.78
N ALA A 80 -8.51 2.65 5.87
CA ALA A 80 -7.35 1.99 6.45
C ALA A 80 -6.97 0.78 5.59
N ILE A 81 -6.44 1.07 4.40
CA ILE A 81 -6.03 0.07 3.41
C ILE A 81 -4.51 0.05 3.35
N GLU A 82 -3.94 -1.14 3.38
CA GLU A 82 -2.54 -1.39 3.05
C GLU A 82 -2.46 -2.00 1.65
N THR A 83 -1.57 -1.47 0.81
CA THR A 83 -1.29 -2.03 -0.52
C THR A 83 0.16 -2.44 -0.63
N ARG A 84 0.41 -3.65 -1.13
CA ARG A 84 1.76 -4.16 -1.39
C ARG A 84 1.81 -4.95 -2.69
N PRO A 85 2.98 -5.06 -3.34
CA PRO A 85 3.18 -5.95 -4.46
C PRO A 85 2.83 -7.40 -4.07
N HIS A 86 2.13 -8.11 -4.94
CA HIS A 86 1.74 -9.49 -4.74
C HIS A 86 2.71 -10.42 -5.50
N TYR A 87 3.95 -10.48 -5.00
CA TYR A 87 4.93 -11.43 -5.50
C TYR A 87 4.46 -12.87 -5.18
N ALA A 88 4.09 -13.62 -6.22
CA ALA A 88 3.77 -15.02 -6.08
C ALA A 88 5.02 -15.79 -5.62
N GLY A 89 4.89 -16.63 -4.59
CA GLY A 89 5.99 -17.48 -4.09
C GLY A 89 6.46 -17.21 -2.66
N LEU A 90 5.99 -16.15 -1.99
CA LEU A 90 6.29 -15.93 -0.57
C LEU A 90 5.29 -16.59 0.39
N GLY A 91 4.22 -17.20 -0.13
CA GLY A 91 3.13 -17.73 0.69
C GLY A 91 2.46 -16.65 1.55
N VAL A 92 1.27 -16.95 2.06
CA VAL A 92 0.80 -16.21 3.24
C VAL A 92 1.59 -16.79 4.40
N VAL A 93 2.63 -16.09 4.86
CA VAL A 93 3.36 -16.51 6.07
C VAL A 93 2.35 -16.49 7.23
N ALA A 94 1.88 -17.67 7.63
CA ALA A 94 0.87 -17.85 8.68
C ALA A 94 1.50 -17.83 10.10
N GLY A 95 2.82 -17.67 10.21
CA GLY A 95 3.54 -17.72 11.48
C GLY A 95 4.30 -16.43 11.74
N HIS A 96 3.72 -15.55 12.54
CA HIS A 96 4.45 -14.46 13.18
C HIS A 96 4.57 -14.82 14.66
N ARG A 97 5.78 -15.08 15.14
CA ARG A 97 6.05 -15.20 16.57
C ARG A 97 6.92 -14.03 16.99
N TRP A 98 6.35 -13.20 17.85
CA TRP A 98 7.09 -12.17 18.56
C TRP A 98 8.03 -12.85 19.57
N HIS A 99 9.29 -12.43 19.61
CA HIS A 99 10.25 -12.86 20.63
C HIS A 99 10.62 -11.65 21.48
N GLU A 100 10.45 -11.77 22.79
CA GLU A 100 10.99 -10.88 23.81
C GLU A 100 12.07 -11.65 24.56
N ASP A 101 13.20 -11.01 24.84
CA ASP A 101 14.04 -11.33 26.01
C ASP A 101 13.67 -10.34 27.13
#